data_AF-A0A2D2CYE0-F1
#
_entry.id   AF-A0A2D2CYE0-F1
#
_cell.length_a   1.000
_cell.length_b   1.000
_cell.length_c   1.000
_cell.angle_alpha   90.00
_cell.angle_beta   90.00
_cell.angle_gamma   90.00
#
_symmetry.space_group_name_H-M   'P 1'
#
loop_
_entity.id
_entity.type
_entity.pdbx_description
1 polymer ?
#
loop_
_entity_poly.entity_id
_entity_poly.type
_entity_poly.pdbx_seq_one_letter_code
_entity_poly.pdbx_strand_id
1 'polypeptide(L)'
;MPSLQETRAVVTLAPAKPTGLADLGVPLDDATLVKKGRAHEFPQLLTDGVLGRRFQDLRVIAIKTVEAGVASAKFFVQFEVFGDNTAAPTNGVGFDAALFAGSEQVAAFSSSSLFLPYANFWYPNRFVFEIPAEDFDRVERLEFIAKPEEVRIV
;
A
#
# COMPACT_ATOMS: atom_id res chain seq x y z
N MET A 1 -26.27 -3.73 -4.06
CA MET A 1 -25.36 -4.58 -4.87
C MET A 1 -24.48 -5.38 -3.90
N PRO A 2 -23.86 -6.51 -4.30
CA PRO A 2 -22.86 -7.13 -3.44
C PRO A 2 -21.78 -6.12 -3.09
N SER A 3 -21.32 -6.20 -1.85
CA SER A 3 -20.40 -5.21 -1.29
C SER A 3 -19.26 -5.91 -0.59
N LEU A 4 -18.04 -5.45 -0.88
CA LEU A 4 -16.83 -5.83 -0.20
C LEU A 4 -16.81 -5.23 1.20
N GLN A 5 -16.37 -6.02 2.17
CA GLN A 5 -16.14 -5.59 3.54
C GLN A 5 -14.78 -4.91 3.67
N GLU A 6 -14.61 -4.04 4.67
CA GLU A 6 -13.29 -3.55 5.02
C GLU A 6 -12.39 -4.72 5.44
N THR A 7 -11.15 -4.73 4.96
CA THR A 7 -10.12 -5.65 5.46
C THR A 7 -8.82 -4.90 5.68
N ARG A 8 -8.01 -5.41 6.60
CA ARG A 8 -6.79 -4.74 7.06
C ARG A 8 -5.61 -5.69 7.01
N ALA A 9 -4.46 -5.15 6.61
CA ALA A 9 -3.18 -5.84 6.66
C ALA A 9 -2.15 -4.95 7.35
N VAL A 10 -1.34 -5.55 8.22
CA VAL A 10 -0.26 -4.84 8.91
C VAL A 10 1.08 -5.26 8.31
N VAL A 11 1.91 -4.27 8.01
CA VAL A 11 3.25 -4.44 7.46
C VAL A 11 4.26 -3.80 8.40
N THR A 12 5.02 -4.62 9.12
CA THR A 12 6.15 -4.15 9.94
C THR A 12 7.31 -3.72 9.04
N LEU A 13 7.90 -2.57 9.33
CA LEU A 13 9.01 -1.99 8.60
C LEU A 13 10.32 -2.15 9.37
N ALA A 14 11.32 -2.72 8.71
CA ALA A 14 12.66 -2.89 9.27
C ALA A 14 13.71 -2.15 8.42
N PRO A 15 14.82 -1.67 9.01
CA PRO A 15 15.94 -1.13 8.26
C PRO A 15 16.43 -2.11 7.19
N ALA A 16 16.72 -1.59 5.99
CA ALA A 16 17.12 -2.38 4.84
C ALA A 16 18.23 -1.70 4.03
N LYS A 17 18.95 -2.48 3.22
CA LYS A 17 19.91 -1.93 2.26
C LYS A 17 19.18 -1.26 1.08
N PRO A 18 19.75 -0.22 0.46
CA PRO A 18 19.18 0.47 -0.70
C PRO A 18 19.28 -0.33 -2.02
N THR A 19 19.44 -1.64 -1.94
CA THR A 19 19.53 -2.52 -3.11
C THR A 19 18.14 -2.74 -3.75
N GLY A 20 18.12 -2.81 -5.10
CA GLY A 20 16.92 -3.13 -5.87
C GLY A 20 15.86 -2.03 -5.85
N LEU A 21 16.26 -0.76 -5.83
CA LEU A 21 15.36 0.41 -5.83
C LEU A 21 15.40 1.19 -7.15
N ALA A 22 16.12 0.69 -8.16
CA ALA A 22 16.35 1.40 -9.41
C ALA A 22 15.06 1.72 -10.17
N ASP A 23 14.05 0.86 -10.06
CA ASP A 23 12.74 1.00 -10.69
C ASP A 23 11.82 1.98 -9.97
N LEU A 24 12.23 2.52 -8.80
CA LEU A 24 11.49 3.52 -8.05
C LEU A 24 11.87 4.95 -8.42
N GLY A 25 12.93 5.15 -9.21
CA GLY A 25 13.40 6.48 -9.63
C GLY A 25 13.92 7.35 -8.47
N VAL A 26 14.28 6.75 -7.34
CA VAL A 26 14.74 7.48 -6.15
C VAL A 26 16.22 7.83 -6.30
N PRO A 27 16.63 9.09 -6.06
CA PRO A 27 18.05 9.46 -6.01
C PRO A 27 18.68 8.81 -4.77
N LEU A 28 19.52 7.80 -5.01
CA LEU A 28 20.24 7.10 -3.96
C LEU A 28 21.61 7.73 -3.78
N ASP A 29 21.94 8.01 -2.53
CA ASP A 29 23.26 8.45 -2.07
C ASP A 29 23.69 7.65 -0.83
N ASP A 30 24.90 7.91 -0.32
CA ASP A 30 25.43 7.23 0.86
C ASP A 30 24.65 7.56 2.15
N ALA A 31 23.88 8.65 2.16
CA ALA A 31 23.04 9.07 3.29
C ALA A 31 21.62 8.48 3.24
N THR A 32 21.29 7.75 2.17
CA THR A 32 19.95 7.22 1.94
C THR A 32 19.61 6.14 2.95
N LEU A 33 18.54 6.38 3.71
CA LEU A 33 18.00 5.43 4.68
C LEU A 33 16.77 4.74 4.10
N VAL A 34 16.67 3.43 4.32
CA VAL A 34 15.58 2.61 3.76
C VAL A 34 14.99 1.73 4.86
N LYS A 35 13.66 1.68 4.92
CA LYS A 35 12.93 0.66 5.67
C LYS A 35 12.05 -0.13 4.71
N LYS A 36 11.98 -1.46 4.88
CA LYS A 36 11.16 -2.34 4.05
C LYS A 36 10.29 -3.25 4.92
N GLY A 37 9.12 -3.60 4.41
CA GLY A 37 8.23 -4.60 4.98
C GLY A 37 7.40 -5.28 3.92
N ARG A 38 6.84 -6.45 4.25
CA ARG A 38 5.94 -7.19 3.36
C ARG A 38 4.81 -7.89 4.11
N ALA A 39 3.65 -8.01 3.47
CA ALA A 39 2.59 -8.97 3.81
C ALA A 39 2.33 -9.87 2.59
N HIS A 40 2.09 -11.16 2.84
CA HIS A 40 2.10 -12.19 1.79
C HIS A 40 0.81 -12.22 0.97
N GLU A 41 -0.32 -12.54 1.59
CA GLU A 41 -1.64 -12.56 0.95
C GLU A 41 -2.69 -12.24 2.01
N PHE A 42 -3.73 -11.50 1.62
CA PHE A 42 -4.92 -11.33 2.46
C PHE A 42 -6.19 -11.19 1.60
N PRO A 43 -7.30 -11.82 2.01
CA PRO A 43 -8.58 -11.73 1.30
C PRO A 43 -9.38 -10.49 1.74
N GLN A 44 -10.22 -10.01 0.81
CA GLN A 44 -11.33 -9.12 1.09
C GLN A 44 -12.63 -9.84 0.75
N LEU A 45 -13.45 -10.07 1.76
CA LEU A 45 -14.70 -10.81 1.64
C LEU A 45 -15.83 -9.86 1.21
N LEU A 46 -16.83 -10.43 0.55
CA LEU A 46 -18.14 -9.83 0.40
C LEU A 46 -18.91 -9.90 1.71
N THR A 47 -19.99 -9.13 1.82
CA THR A 47 -20.87 -9.07 2.99
C THR A 47 -21.54 -10.39 3.35
N ASP A 48 -21.62 -11.34 2.41
CA ASP A 48 -22.11 -12.71 2.61
C ASP A 48 -21.01 -13.71 2.98
N GLY A 49 -19.77 -13.26 3.14
CA GLY A 49 -18.60 -14.07 3.48
C GLY A 49 -17.93 -14.76 2.28
N VAL A 50 -18.45 -14.60 1.06
CA VAL A 50 -17.81 -15.11 -0.15
C VAL A 50 -16.56 -14.25 -0.45
N LEU A 51 -15.54 -14.86 -1.05
CA LEU A 51 -14.35 -14.13 -1.45
C LEU A 51 -14.66 -13.17 -2.60
N GLY A 52 -14.35 -11.88 -2.44
CA GLY A 52 -14.56 -10.87 -3.47
C GLY A 52 -13.28 -10.34 -4.09
N ARG A 53 -12.20 -10.20 -3.30
CA ARG A 53 -10.86 -9.85 -3.80
C ARG A 53 -9.75 -10.56 -3.06
N ARG A 54 -8.61 -10.68 -3.71
CA ARG A 54 -7.35 -11.09 -3.11
C ARG A 54 -6.30 -10.01 -3.32
N PHE A 55 -5.52 -9.76 -2.28
CA PHE A 55 -4.32 -8.93 -2.33
C PHE A 55 -3.13 -9.84 -2.07
N GLN A 56 -2.06 -9.68 -2.85
CA GLN A 56 -0.82 -10.41 -2.62
C GLN A 56 0.40 -9.52 -2.78
N ASP A 57 1.50 -9.98 -2.19
CA ASP A 57 2.83 -9.35 -2.30
C ASP A 57 2.81 -7.86 -1.95
N LEU A 58 2.09 -7.51 -0.87
CA LEU A 58 2.04 -6.16 -0.36
C LEU A 58 3.41 -5.79 0.20
N ARG A 59 4.16 -4.98 -0.54
CA ARG A 59 5.48 -4.45 -0.19
C ARG A 59 5.36 -2.99 0.17
N VAL A 60 5.96 -2.62 1.30
CA VAL A 60 6.11 -1.23 1.71
C VAL A 60 7.58 -0.91 1.77
N ILE A 61 7.98 0.15 1.07
CA ILE A 61 9.37 0.60 0.99
C ILE A 61 9.37 2.08 1.37
N ALA A 62 9.86 2.41 2.56
CA ALA A 62 10.09 3.78 2.98
C ALA A 62 11.54 4.17 2.69
N ILE A 63 11.74 5.36 2.13
CA ILE A 63 13.06 5.89 1.79
C ILE A 63 13.16 7.33 2.28
N LYS A 64 14.25 7.65 2.98
CA LYS A 64 14.66 9.01 3.34
C LYS A 64 15.98 9.32 2.64
N THR A 65 16.01 10.42 1.91
CA THR A 65 17.16 10.86 1.10
C THR A 65 17.21 12.39 1.06
N VAL A 66 18.22 12.95 0.40
CA VAL A 66 18.35 14.38 0.12
C VAL A 66 18.08 14.62 -1.35
N GLU A 67 17.07 15.43 -1.65
CA GLU A 67 16.70 15.85 -3.01
C GLU A 67 16.93 17.36 -3.13
N ALA A 68 17.83 17.77 -4.04
CA ALA A 68 18.19 19.18 -4.24
C ALA A 68 18.58 19.94 -2.94
N GLY A 69 19.24 19.24 -2.00
CA GLY A 69 19.65 19.81 -0.71
C GLY A 69 18.56 19.81 0.38
N VAL A 70 17.38 19.26 0.08
CA VAL A 70 16.26 19.17 1.03
C VAL A 70 16.05 17.71 1.44
N ALA A 71 15.93 17.45 2.74
CA ALA A 71 15.59 16.12 3.24
C ALA A 71 14.15 15.76 2.81
N SER A 72 14.01 14.61 2.15
CA SER A 72 12.73 14.07 1.68
C SER A 72 12.55 12.66 2.22
N ALA A 73 11.35 12.34 2.69
CA ALA A 73 10.96 10.99 3.00
C ALA A 73 9.69 10.60 2.22
N LYS A 74 9.75 9.44 1.58
CA LYS A 74 8.69 8.89 0.75
C LYS A 74 8.46 7.44 1.13
N PHE A 75 7.24 6.95 0.98
CA PHE A 75 7.00 5.51 1.00
C PHE A 75 6.24 5.06 -0.24
N PHE A 76 6.62 3.87 -0.69
CA PHE A 76 6.07 3.18 -1.83
C PHE A 76 5.24 2.02 -1.30
N VAL A 77 3.99 1.95 -1.73
CA VAL A 77 3.10 0.82 -1.45
C VAL A 77 2.87 0.09 -2.77
N GLN A 78 3.34 -1.15 -2.83
CA GLN A 78 3.24 -2.01 -4.01
C GLN A 78 2.50 -3.28 -3.64
N PHE A 79 1.59 -3.74 -4.49
CA PHE A 79 0.88 -5.00 -4.29
C PHE A 79 0.27 -5.45 -5.62
N GLU A 80 -0.17 -6.69 -5.68
CA GLU A 80 -1.06 -7.15 -6.73
C GLU A 80 -2.47 -7.35 -6.17
N VAL A 81 -3.48 -7.04 -6.98
CA VAL A 81 -4.89 -7.23 -6.62
C VAL A 81 -5.61 -8.03 -7.69
N PHE A 82 -6.49 -8.93 -7.25
CA PHE A 82 -7.36 -9.76 -8.07
C PHE A 82 -8.82 -9.57 -7.66
N GLY A 83 -9.69 -9.26 -8.62
CA GLY A 83 -11.14 -9.29 -8.43
C GLY A 83 -11.65 -10.71 -8.62
N ASP A 84 -12.02 -11.39 -7.52
CA ASP A 84 -12.54 -12.76 -7.56
C ASP A 84 -14.03 -12.73 -7.91
N ASN A 85 -14.31 -12.89 -9.20
CA ASN A 85 -15.62 -12.71 -9.80
C ASN A 85 -16.30 -11.35 -9.52
N THR A 86 -15.50 -10.33 -9.18
CA THR A 86 -15.99 -8.97 -8.93
C THR A 86 -15.34 -7.96 -9.87
N ALA A 87 -16.16 -7.06 -10.41
CA ALA A 87 -15.71 -5.91 -11.17
C ALA A 87 -15.99 -4.63 -10.41
N ALA A 88 -14.99 -3.75 -10.35
CA ALA A 88 -15.13 -2.42 -9.77
C ALA A 88 -16.15 -1.55 -10.55
N PRO A 89 -16.80 -0.59 -9.88
CA PRO A 89 -17.51 0.49 -10.56
C PRO A 89 -16.53 1.37 -11.35
N THR A 90 -17.05 2.22 -12.25
CA THR A 90 -16.24 3.06 -13.15
C THR A 90 -15.22 3.93 -12.40
N ASN A 91 -15.55 4.35 -11.17
CA ASN A 91 -14.66 5.04 -10.25
C ASN A 91 -14.46 4.17 -9.00
N GLY A 92 -13.75 3.05 -9.16
CA GLY A 92 -13.47 2.14 -8.06
C GLY A 92 -12.78 2.82 -6.88
N VAL A 93 -12.90 2.25 -5.69
CA VAL A 93 -12.26 2.81 -4.49
C VAL A 93 -10.81 2.37 -4.40
N GLY A 94 -9.96 3.23 -3.84
CA GLY A 94 -8.59 2.90 -3.46
C GLY A 94 -8.51 2.15 -2.13
N PHE A 95 -7.49 2.49 -1.36
CA PHE A 95 -7.23 2.01 -0.01
C PHE A 95 -6.80 3.18 0.87
N ASP A 96 -6.92 3.03 2.18
CA ASP A 96 -6.23 3.90 3.12
C ASP A 96 -4.96 3.24 3.65
N ALA A 97 -3.96 4.07 3.95
CA ALA A 97 -2.75 3.65 4.64
C ALA A 97 -2.53 4.52 5.87
N ALA A 98 -2.14 3.90 6.97
CA ALA A 98 -1.75 4.61 8.18
C ALA A 98 -0.36 4.13 8.65
N LEU A 99 0.53 5.08 8.93
CA LEU A 99 1.86 4.82 9.49
C LEU A 99 1.83 4.96 11.00
N PHE A 100 2.54 4.07 11.71
CA PHE A 100 2.56 4.07 13.16
C PHE A 100 3.98 4.00 13.74
N ALA A 101 4.15 4.64 14.89
CA ALA A 101 5.25 4.47 15.84
C ALA A 101 4.68 3.82 17.10
N GLY A 102 4.88 2.52 17.29
CA GLY A 102 4.14 1.73 18.28
C GLY A 102 2.62 1.82 18.09
N SER A 103 1.94 2.46 19.05
CA SER A 103 0.49 2.70 19.04
C SER A 103 0.10 4.08 18.50
N GLU A 104 1.04 5.00 18.33
CA GLU A 104 0.78 6.35 17.83
C GLU A 104 0.67 6.34 16.31
N GLN A 105 -0.42 6.89 15.76
CA GLN A 105 -0.55 7.11 14.33
C GLN A 105 0.25 8.36 13.94
N VAL A 106 1.29 8.16 13.15
CA VAL A 106 2.21 9.21 12.69
C VAL A 106 1.63 9.95 11.48
N ALA A 107 1.03 9.22 10.54
CA ALA A 107 0.43 9.81 9.35
C ALA A 107 -0.65 8.88 8.76
N ALA A 108 -1.57 9.45 7.99
CA ALA A 108 -2.61 8.72 7.27
C ALA A 108 -2.77 9.26 5.84
N PHE A 109 -3.09 8.35 4.93
CA PHE A 109 -3.12 8.59 3.50
C PHE A 109 -4.30 7.84 2.88
N SER A 110 -4.80 8.37 1.77
CA SER A 110 -5.81 7.73 0.95
C SER A 110 -5.32 7.68 -0.49
N SER A 111 -5.45 6.52 -1.13
CA SER A 111 -5.34 6.43 -2.59
C SER A 111 -6.70 6.70 -3.25
N SER A 112 -6.67 7.05 -4.54
CA SER A 112 -7.87 7.34 -5.33
C SER A 112 -8.61 6.06 -5.70
N SER A 113 -8.03 5.26 -6.60
CA SER A 113 -8.63 4.07 -7.18
C SER A 113 -7.56 3.01 -7.43
N LEU A 114 -7.90 1.74 -7.20
CA LEU A 114 -7.05 0.63 -7.60
C LEU A 114 -7.03 0.49 -9.12
N PHE A 115 -5.86 0.14 -9.67
CA PHE A 115 -5.76 -0.36 -11.03
C PHE A 115 -6.25 -1.81 -11.07
N LEU A 116 -7.54 -1.98 -11.42
CA LEU A 116 -8.24 -3.27 -11.52
C LEU A 116 -9.28 -3.19 -12.65
N PRO A 117 -8.85 -3.13 -13.93
CA PRO A 117 -9.77 -2.85 -15.05
C PRO A 117 -10.71 -4.02 -15.40
N TYR A 118 -10.33 -5.26 -15.10
CA TYR A 118 -11.13 -6.45 -15.40
C TYR A 118 -11.17 -7.42 -14.22
N ALA A 119 -12.26 -8.18 -14.10
CA ALA A 119 -12.38 -9.25 -13.12
C ALA A 119 -11.54 -10.46 -13.54
N ASN A 120 -11.19 -11.32 -12.59
CA ASN A 120 -10.48 -12.59 -12.80
C ASN A 120 -9.06 -12.47 -13.39
N PHE A 121 -8.39 -11.33 -13.16
CA PHE A 121 -6.97 -11.12 -13.49
C PHE A 121 -6.24 -10.42 -12.35
N TRP A 122 -4.93 -10.66 -12.25
CA TRP A 122 -4.03 -9.98 -11.31
C TRP A 122 -3.49 -8.70 -11.93
N TYR A 123 -3.51 -7.61 -11.16
CA TYR A 123 -2.95 -6.33 -11.58
C TYR A 123 -1.96 -5.77 -10.56
N PRO A 124 -0.74 -5.42 -10.99
CA PRO A 124 0.22 -4.74 -10.14
C PRO A 124 -0.22 -3.29 -9.91
N ASN A 125 -0.12 -2.86 -8.66
CA ASN A 125 -0.48 -1.55 -8.18
C ASN A 125 0.74 -0.93 -7.48
N ARG A 126 0.96 0.37 -7.70
CA ARG A 126 2.06 1.12 -7.09
C ARG A 126 1.58 2.53 -6.73
N PHE A 127 1.76 2.89 -5.48
CA PHE A 127 1.41 4.20 -4.94
C PHE A 127 2.61 4.79 -4.21
N VAL A 128 2.73 6.12 -4.26
CA VAL A 128 3.80 6.88 -3.61
C VAL A 128 3.17 7.96 -2.76
N PHE A 129 3.70 8.13 -1.56
CA PHE A 129 3.25 9.13 -0.61
C PHE A 129 4.47 9.77 0.06
N GLU A 130 4.33 11.04 0.43
CA GLU A 130 5.37 11.79 1.12
C GLU A 130 5.06 11.88 2.62
N ILE A 131 6.12 11.91 3.44
CA ILE A 131 6.03 12.14 4.88
C ILE A 131 7.09 13.16 5.31
N PRO A 132 6.90 13.85 6.44
CA PRO A 132 7.97 14.63 7.05
C PRO A 132 9.22 13.76 7.27
N ALA A 133 10.39 14.25 6.88
CA ALA A 133 11.64 13.49 6.99
C ALA A 133 12.04 13.18 8.44
N GLU A 134 11.55 13.98 9.40
CA GLU A 134 11.72 13.78 10.84
C GLU A 134 10.92 12.58 11.38
N ASP A 135 9.84 12.19 10.70
CA ASP A 135 9.01 11.06 11.10
C ASP A 135 9.55 9.71 10.62
N PHE A 136 10.43 9.71 9.62
CA PHE A 136 10.96 8.48 9.03
C PHE A 136 11.54 7.51 10.06
N ASP A 137 12.31 8.03 11.02
CA ASP A 137 13.04 7.21 11.98
C ASP A 137 12.12 6.53 12.99
N ARG A 138 10.99 7.16 13.35
CA ARG A 138 10.00 6.62 14.30
C ARG A 138 8.98 5.67 13.68
N VAL A 139 8.80 5.67 12.35
CA VAL A 139 7.81 4.79 11.71
C VAL A 139 8.26 3.33 11.78
N GLU A 140 7.40 2.48 12.33
CA GLU A 140 7.67 1.04 12.59
C GLU A 140 6.76 0.12 11.79
N ARG A 141 5.54 0.56 11.45
CA ARG A 141 4.60 -0.24 10.67
C ARG A 141 3.67 0.61 9.81
N LEU A 142 3.16 -0.01 8.75
CA LEU A 142 2.05 0.49 7.94
C LEU A 142 0.83 -0.42 8.16
N GLU A 143 -0.34 0.18 8.35
CA GLU A 143 -1.64 -0.49 8.27
C GLU A 143 -2.27 -0.14 6.92
N PHE A 144 -2.51 -1.17 6.11
CA PHE A 144 -3.22 -1.07 4.83
C PHE A 144 -4.68 -1.41 5.06
N ILE A 145 -5.58 -0.57 4.55
CA ILE A 145 -7.02 -0.68 4.78
C ILE A 145 -7.70 -0.70 3.41
N ALA A 146 -8.09 -1.89 2.96
CA ALA A 146 -8.94 -2.01 1.77
C ALA A 146 -10.35 -1.57 2.14
N LYS A 147 -10.84 -0.52 1.49
CA LYS A 147 -12.13 0.09 1.82
C LYS A 147 -13.30 -0.80 1.44
N PRO A 148 -14.44 -0.68 2.13
CA PRO A 148 -15.69 -1.20 1.62
C PRO A 148 -16.01 -0.63 0.24
N GLU A 149 -16.61 -1.44 -0.62
CA GLU A 149 -16.94 -1.03 -1.98
C GLU A 149 -18.12 -1.82 -2.53
N GLU A 150 -19.03 -1.16 -3.24
CA GLU A 150 -20.04 -1.86 -4.04
C GLU A 150 -19.44 -2.36 -5.34
N VAL A 151 -19.66 -3.63 -5.66
CA VAL A 151 -19.11 -4.28 -6.85
C VAL A 151 -20.21 -4.94 -7.67
N ARG A 152 -19.88 -5.24 -8.93
CA ARG A 152 -20.70 -6.09 -9.79
C ARG A 152 -20.14 -7.51 -9.78
N ILE A 153 -21.01 -8.51 -9.71
CA ILE A 153 -20.62 -9.90 -9.92
C ILE A 153 -20.51 -10.14 -11.42
N VAL A 154 -19.49 -10.87 -11.82
CA VAL A 154 -19.24 -11.28 -13.21
C VAL A 154 -19.75 -12.70 -13.47
#